data_AF-A0A1H3RHY6-F1
#
_entry.id   AF-A0A1H3RHY6-F1
#
_cell.length_a   1.000
_cell.length_b   1.000
_cell.length_c   1.000
_cell.angle_alpha   90.00
_cell.angle_beta   90.00
_cell.angle_gamma   90.00
#
_symmetry.space_group_name_H-M   'P 1'
#
loop_
_entity.id
_entity.type
_entity.pdbx_description
1 polymer ?
#
loop_
_entity_poly.entity_id
_entity_poly.type
_entity_poly.pdbx_seq_one_letter_code
_entity_poly.pdbx_strand_id
1 'polypeptide(L)'
;MPLLSDLPPGTDAARAPAAEVRRSADLASGASARAQQARLRRAVPSLFSASPRSPAAPSARILASIVGSSGDDTLYGTAQADTIEGLDGNDALYGLAGDDMLDSGDGDDVLTGGPGDDALHSGQGNPFFVFSAGDGHDRVYHSDPWGQFIAVLHFQADVDPATTTVERSGDDLVVHYGNADSVTVVDYFPGGDDPWPRGVDEFWFAQGAAWDTAEILSRLPPGQGL
;
A
#
# COMPACT_ATOMS: atom_id res chain seq x y z
N MET A 1 62.15 16.96 -27.22
CA MET A 1 61.26 16.39 -26.18
C MET A 1 59.93 17.13 -26.27
N PRO A 2 58.89 16.49 -26.83
CA PRO A 2 57.55 17.06 -26.93
C PRO A 2 56.81 16.90 -25.59
N LEU A 3 55.73 17.66 -25.37
CA LEU A 3 54.39 17.11 -25.07
C LEU A 3 53.35 18.26 -25.12
N LEU A 4 52.50 18.13 -26.12
CA LEU A 4 51.25 18.84 -26.39
C LEU A 4 50.12 18.12 -25.62
N SER A 5 49.01 18.84 -25.42
CA SER A 5 47.62 18.35 -25.33
C SER A 5 47.01 18.20 -23.92
N ASP A 6 46.05 19.10 -23.67
CA ASP A 6 44.70 18.83 -23.16
C ASP A 6 44.56 17.88 -21.97
N LEU A 7 44.43 18.48 -20.78
CA LEU A 7 43.60 17.91 -19.73
C LEU A 7 42.12 18.17 -20.08
N PRO A 8 41.29 17.14 -20.32
CA PRO A 8 39.87 17.33 -20.54
C PRO A 8 39.19 17.84 -19.26
N PRO A 9 38.07 18.60 -19.38
CA PRO A 9 37.23 18.92 -18.24
C PRO A 9 36.74 17.62 -17.60
N GLY A 10 36.64 17.65 -16.26
CA GLY A 10 36.21 16.52 -15.46
C GLY A 10 35.00 15.83 -16.08
N THR A 11 35.03 14.49 -16.08
CA THR A 11 33.87 13.66 -16.33
C THR A 11 32.77 14.08 -15.36
N ASP A 12 31.94 15.00 -15.80
CA ASP A 12 30.53 15.06 -15.42
C ASP A 12 29.96 13.73 -15.88
N ALA A 13 30.15 12.71 -15.02
CA ALA A 13 29.45 11.45 -15.13
C ALA A 13 28.00 11.83 -14.86
N ALA A 14 27.34 12.20 -15.97
CA ALA A 14 25.92 12.38 -16.08
C ALA A 14 25.26 11.21 -15.37
N ARG A 15 24.87 11.48 -14.12
CA ARG A 15 24.00 10.64 -13.33
C ARG A 15 22.69 10.66 -14.10
N ALA A 16 22.48 9.62 -14.92
CA ALA A 16 21.21 9.43 -15.60
C ALA A 16 20.11 9.58 -14.53
N PRO A 17 19.10 10.44 -14.75
CA PRO A 17 18.09 10.68 -13.73
C PRO A 17 17.39 9.35 -13.46
N ALA A 18 17.19 9.02 -12.19
CA ALA A 18 16.58 7.76 -11.75
C ALA A 18 15.24 7.44 -12.46
N ALA A 19 14.57 8.46 -13.00
CA ALA A 19 13.40 8.36 -13.87
C ALA A 19 13.61 7.56 -15.18
N GLU A 20 14.81 7.60 -15.79
CA GLU A 20 15.11 6.89 -17.06
C GLU A 20 15.30 5.38 -16.83
N VAL A 21 15.83 5.00 -15.67
CA VAL A 21 16.02 3.60 -15.25
C VAL A 21 14.67 2.95 -14.91
N ARG A 22 13.73 3.71 -14.31
CA ARG A 22 12.36 3.23 -14.07
C ARG A 22 11.54 3.05 -15.35
N ARG A 23 11.61 4.00 -16.29
CA ARG A 23 10.98 3.86 -17.63
C ARG A 23 11.40 2.59 -18.37
N SER A 24 12.66 2.20 -18.23
CA SER A 24 13.19 0.99 -18.86
C SER A 24 12.93 -0.28 -18.04
N ALA A 25 12.76 -0.15 -16.72
CA ALA A 25 12.30 -1.23 -15.84
C ALA A 25 10.80 -1.54 -16.04
N ASP A 26 9.91 -0.57 -16.15
CA ASP A 26 8.46 -0.82 -16.35
C ASP A 26 8.13 -1.52 -17.67
N LEU A 27 8.92 -1.27 -18.72
CA LEU A 27 8.79 -1.97 -20.01
C LEU A 27 9.49 -3.35 -20.03
N ALA A 28 10.43 -3.60 -19.12
CA ALA A 28 11.20 -4.86 -19.03
C ALA A 28 10.74 -5.77 -17.86
N SER A 29 9.96 -5.26 -16.92
CA SER A 29 9.52 -5.93 -15.68
C SER A 29 8.32 -6.86 -15.88
N GLY A 30 7.64 -6.81 -17.03
CA GLY A 30 6.42 -7.58 -17.27
C GLY A 30 6.52 -9.10 -17.05
N ALA A 31 7.72 -9.69 -17.06
CA ALA A 31 7.92 -11.11 -16.73
C ALA A 31 8.31 -11.37 -15.26
N SER A 32 9.07 -10.45 -14.63
CA SER A 32 9.50 -10.57 -13.23
C SER A 32 8.41 -10.10 -12.26
N ALA A 33 7.70 -9.01 -12.59
CA ALA A 33 6.52 -8.55 -11.88
C ALA A 33 5.42 -9.62 -11.92
N ARG A 34 5.16 -10.27 -13.06
CA ARG A 34 4.20 -11.39 -13.13
C ARG A 34 4.60 -12.61 -12.31
N ALA A 35 5.89 -12.90 -12.19
CA ALA A 35 6.38 -13.99 -11.34
C ALA A 35 6.31 -13.64 -9.84
N GLN A 36 6.53 -12.38 -9.48
CA GLN A 36 6.39 -11.86 -8.12
C GLN A 36 4.91 -11.73 -7.72
N GLN A 37 4.07 -11.15 -8.57
CA GLN A 37 2.61 -11.16 -8.51
C GLN A 37 2.07 -12.59 -8.37
N ALA A 38 2.55 -13.56 -9.14
CA ALA A 38 2.11 -14.95 -9.03
C ALA A 38 2.53 -15.63 -7.72
N ARG A 39 3.66 -15.22 -7.12
CA ARG A 39 4.11 -15.70 -5.79
C ARG A 39 3.29 -15.06 -4.68
N LEU A 40 3.10 -13.74 -4.72
CA LEU A 40 2.30 -12.98 -3.76
C LEU A 40 0.82 -13.41 -3.81
N ARG A 41 0.22 -13.55 -5.00
CA ARG A 41 -1.15 -14.11 -5.18
C ARG A 41 -1.33 -15.52 -4.59
N ARG A 42 -0.25 -16.28 -4.43
CA ARG A 42 -0.25 -17.64 -3.87
C ARG A 42 0.03 -17.66 -2.37
N ALA A 43 0.70 -16.64 -1.84
CA ALA A 43 1.01 -16.46 -0.43
C ALA A 43 -0.15 -15.79 0.35
N VAL A 44 -0.89 -14.89 -0.31
CA VAL A 44 -2.04 -14.16 0.26
C VAL A 44 -3.09 -15.11 0.85
N PRO A 45 -3.63 -16.13 0.15
CA PRO A 45 -4.63 -17.04 0.73
C PRO A 45 -4.15 -17.85 1.96
N SER A 46 -2.84 -18.09 2.09
CA SER A 46 -2.30 -18.80 3.26
C SER A 46 -2.21 -17.94 4.52
N LEU A 47 -2.27 -16.61 4.40
CA LEU A 47 -2.35 -15.67 5.53
C LEU A 47 -3.79 -15.47 6.04
N PHE A 48 -4.82 -15.76 5.21
CA PHE A 48 -6.24 -15.67 5.60
C PHE A 48 -6.82 -16.92 6.31
N SER A 49 -6.02 -17.99 6.52
CA SER A 49 -6.52 -19.24 7.12
C SER A 49 -6.43 -19.25 8.65
N ALA A 50 -7.06 -18.30 9.32
CA ALA A 50 -7.50 -18.46 10.70
C ALA A 50 -8.81 -17.68 10.91
N SER A 51 -9.96 -18.38 10.88
CA SER A 51 -11.16 -17.82 11.49
C SER A 51 -10.89 -17.57 12.98
N PRO A 52 -10.98 -16.33 13.49
CA PRO A 52 -10.81 -16.09 14.89
C PRO A 52 -12.03 -16.64 15.65
N ARG A 53 -11.78 -17.53 16.63
CA ARG A 53 -12.72 -17.71 17.74
C ARG A 53 -12.64 -16.43 18.57
N SER A 54 -13.75 -15.70 18.67
CA SER A 54 -13.88 -14.47 19.44
C SER A 54 -13.25 -14.60 20.84
N PRO A 55 -12.24 -13.79 21.20
CA PRO A 55 -11.92 -13.57 22.59
C PRO A 55 -12.97 -12.63 23.22
N ALA A 56 -13.33 -12.91 24.48
CA ALA A 56 -14.31 -12.11 25.22
C ALA A 56 -13.75 -10.71 25.52
N ALA A 57 -14.51 -9.67 25.18
CA ALA A 57 -14.14 -8.28 25.41
C ALA A 57 -14.15 -7.91 26.91
N PRO A 58 -13.08 -7.31 27.47
CA PRO A 58 -13.16 -6.61 28.74
C PRO A 58 -13.69 -5.18 28.54
N SER A 59 -14.57 -4.74 29.45
CA SER A 59 -15.11 -3.39 29.49
C SER A 59 -14.17 -2.44 30.22
N ALA A 60 -13.51 -1.50 29.53
CA ALA A 60 -12.99 -0.27 30.12
C ALA A 60 -12.55 0.69 29.01
N ARG A 61 -13.00 1.95 29.09
CA ARG A 61 -12.56 3.03 28.20
C ARG A 61 -11.11 3.41 28.56
N ILE A 62 -10.16 2.76 27.91
CA ILE A 62 -8.76 3.15 27.74
C ILE A 62 -8.52 3.04 26.24
N LEU A 63 -7.95 4.06 25.60
CA LEU A 63 -7.44 3.92 24.23
C LEU A 63 -6.47 2.73 24.25
N ALA A 64 -6.80 1.60 23.63
CA ALA A 64 -5.95 0.43 23.76
C ALA A 64 -4.69 0.69 22.93
N SER A 65 -3.56 0.89 23.60
CA SER A 65 -2.25 0.82 22.96
C SER A 65 -1.82 -0.65 23.00
N ILE A 66 -1.76 -1.25 21.81
CA ILE A 66 -1.35 -2.63 21.58
C ILE A 66 -0.02 -2.57 20.85
N VAL A 67 1.01 -3.21 21.40
CA VAL A 67 2.35 -3.20 20.82
C VAL A 67 2.82 -4.65 20.70
N GLY A 68 3.27 -5.00 19.50
CA GLY A 68 3.90 -6.27 19.18
C GLY A 68 5.33 -6.37 19.68
N SER A 69 6.12 -7.13 18.95
CA SER A 69 7.49 -7.49 19.22
C SER A 69 8.33 -7.29 17.94
N SER A 70 9.62 -7.58 17.98
CA SER A 70 10.47 -7.46 16.79
C SER A 70 10.42 -8.70 15.87
N GLY A 71 9.31 -9.45 15.88
CA GLY A 71 9.13 -10.59 15.00
C GLY A 71 7.64 -10.80 14.72
N ASP A 72 7.34 -11.69 13.77
CA ASP A 72 5.99 -11.87 13.22
C ASP A 72 4.90 -11.99 14.29
N ASP A 73 4.01 -11.00 14.34
CA ASP A 73 2.92 -10.88 15.29
C ASP A 73 1.54 -10.95 14.63
N THR A 74 0.53 -11.25 15.45
CA THR A 74 -0.88 -11.15 15.05
C THR A 74 -1.61 -10.38 16.13
N LEU A 75 -1.99 -9.15 15.80
CA LEU A 75 -2.52 -8.18 16.74
C LEU A 75 -3.98 -7.86 16.41
N TYR A 76 -4.82 -7.87 17.44
CA TYR A 76 -6.24 -7.58 17.32
C TYR A 76 -6.60 -6.43 18.26
N GLY A 77 -7.22 -5.39 17.71
CA GLY A 77 -7.88 -4.32 18.43
C GLY A 77 -9.20 -4.80 19.05
N THR A 78 -10.09 -3.84 19.24
CA THR A 78 -11.35 -3.96 19.95
C THR A 78 -12.48 -3.34 19.11
N ALA A 79 -13.62 -3.03 19.72
CA ALA A 79 -14.69 -2.32 19.02
C ALA A 79 -14.64 -0.80 19.34
N GLN A 80 -13.46 -0.30 19.71
CA GLN A 80 -13.20 1.08 20.09
C GLN A 80 -11.98 1.56 19.29
N ALA A 81 -11.80 2.88 19.20
CA ALA A 81 -10.58 3.46 18.65
C ALA A 81 -9.32 2.98 19.41
N ASP A 82 -8.45 2.29 18.69
CA ASP A 82 -7.24 1.66 19.17
C ASP A 82 -5.98 2.20 18.47
N THR A 83 -4.83 1.97 19.08
CA THR A 83 -3.52 2.23 18.48
C THR A 83 -2.71 0.94 18.53
N ILE A 84 -2.36 0.42 17.36
CA ILE A 84 -1.71 -0.88 17.21
C ILE A 84 -0.35 -0.67 16.52
N GLU A 85 0.72 -1.12 17.15
CA GLU A 85 2.10 -1.06 16.63
C GLU A 85 2.67 -2.47 16.46
N GLY A 86 3.03 -2.87 15.23
CA GLY A 86 3.63 -4.17 14.89
C GLY A 86 5.12 -4.26 15.24
N LEU A 87 5.88 -3.25 14.80
CA LEU A 87 7.34 -3.09 14.92
C LEU A 87 8.11 -3.75 13.75
N ASP A 88 9.03 -4.67 14.02
CA ASP A 88 9.76 -5.38 12.96
C ASP A 88 9.13 -6.76 12.82
N GLY A 89 9.07 -7.32 11.61
CA GLY A 89 8.52 -8.65 11.39
C GLY A 89 7.40 -8.64 10.36
N ASN A 90 6.94 -9.80 9.92
CA ASN A 90 5.78 -9.86 9.02
C ASN A 90 4.52 -9.97 9.86
N ASP A 91 3.86 -8.84 10.07
CA ASP A 91 2.78 -8.71 11.04
C ASP A 91 1.40 -8.76 10.38
N ALA A 92 0.41 -9.21 11.16
CA ALA A 92 -1.00 -9.14 10.79
C ALA A 92 -1.76 -8.30 11.83
N LEU A 93 -2.17 -7.10 11.44
CA LEU A 93 -2.85 -6.13 12.30
C LEU A 93 -4.32 -6.03 11.91
N TYR A 94 -5.20 -6.18 12.91
CA TYR A 94 -6.65 -6.08 12.75
C TYR A 94 -7.20 -5.04 13.74
N GLY A 95 -7.64 -3.87 13.27
CA GLY A 95 -8.27 -2.83 14.09
C GLY A 95 -9.62 -3.28 14.66
N LEU A 96 -10.40 -3.95 13.81
CA LEU A 96 -11.77 -4.38 14.02
C LEU A 96 -12.77 -3.25 13.83
N ALA A 97 -13.30 -2.62 14.87
CA ALA A 97 -14.29 -1.56 14.68
C ALA A 97 -13.93 -0.35 15.54
N GLY A 98 -14.24 0.84 15.05
CA GLY A 98 -13.76 2.08 15.67
C GLY A 98 -12.77 2.78 14.74
N ASP A 99 -12.37 4.00 15.10
CA ASP A 99 -11.43 4.77 14.29
C ASP A 99 -10.01 4.46 14.79
N ASP A 100 -9.33 3.55 14.11
CA ASP A 100 -8.08 2.96 14.56
C ASP A 100 -6.85 3.58 13.90
N MET A 101 -5.72 3.50 14.60
CA MET A 101 -4.41 3.81 14.05
C MET A 101 -3.53 2.56 14.10
N LEU A 102 -3.21 2.02 12.93
CA LEU A 102 -2.37 0.84 12.77
C LEU A 102 -1.04 1.26 12.16
N ASP A 103 0.06 0.90 12.81
CA ASP A 103 1.43 1.01 12.28
C ASP A 103 2.06 -0.38 12.29
N SER A 104 2.23 -0.98 11.12
CA SER A 104 2.84 -2.32 11.05
C SER A 104 4.35 -2.30 11.25
N GLY A 105 5.00 -1.17 11.03
CA GLY A 105 6.47 -1.09 10.98
C GLY A 105 7.07 -1.83 9.77
N ASP A 106 8.29 -2.37 9.92
CA ASP A 106 9.06 -2.93 8.80
C ASP A 106 8.78 -4.44 8.62
N GLY A 107 8.36 -4.82 7.41
CA GLY A 107 8.07 -6.21 7.05
C GLY A 107 7.07 -6.35 5.90
N ASP A 108 6.81 -7.60 5.50
CA ASP A 108 5.73 -7.91 4.56
C ASP A 108 4.42 -8.09 5.33
N ASP A 109 3.76 -6.97 5.64
CA ASP A 109 2.64 -6.92 6.58
C ASP A 109 1.25 -7.04 5.95
N VAL A 110 0.27 -7.37 6.79
CA VAL A 110 -1.16 -7.31 6.47
C VAL A 110 -1.86 -6.38 7.46
N LEU A 111 -2.53 -5.35 6.94
CA LEU A 111 -3.28 -4.38 7.74
C LEU A 111 -4.75 -4.42 7.34
N THR A 112 -5.63 -4.60 8.31
CA THR A 112 -7.09 -4.49 8.16
C THR A 112 -7.60 -3.54 9.23
N GLY A 113 -8.10 -2.36 8.84
CA GLY A 113 -8.75 -1.43 9.77
C GLY A 113 -10.08 -2.02 10.25
N GLY A 114 -11.00 -2.22 9.30
CA GLY A 114 -12.35 -2.73 9.53
C GLY A 114 -13.34 -1.57 9.56
N PRO A 115 -14.54 -1.70 10.13
CA PRO A 115 -15.49 -0.58 10.16
C PRO A 115 -15.04 0.61 11.01
N GLY A 116 -14.83 1.77 10.40
CA GLY A 116 -14.40 3.00 11.05
C GLY A 116 -13.84 4.01 10.06
N ASP A 117 -13.20 5.06 10.54
CA ASP A 117 -12.32 5.86 9.69
C ASP A 117 -10.87 5.63 10.14
N ASP A 118 -10.15 4.72 9.47
CA ASP A 118 -8.87 4.21 9.95
C ASP A 118 -7.65 4.88 9.31
N ALA A 119 -6.55 4.94 10.06
CA ALA A 119 -5.23 5.35 9.58
C ALA A 119 -4.29 4.14 9.55
N LEU A 120 -3.95 3.69 8.35
CA LEU A 120 -3.12 2.51 8.10
C LEU A 120 -1.73 2.93 7.63
N HIS A 121 -0.74 2.77 8.48
CA HIS A 121 0.67 3.07 8.23
C HIS A 121 1.44 1.77 8.05
N SER A 122 2.23 1.69 6.98
CA SER A 122 3.24 0.64 6.84
C SER A 122 4.63 1.24 6.76
N GLY A 123 5.61 0.49 7.26
CA GLY A 123 7.01 0.75 7.06
C GLY A 123 7.51 0.20 5.73
N GLN A 124 8.76 -0.25 5.72
CA GLN A 124 9.37 -0.87 4.55
C GLN A 124 8.85 -2.29 4.34
N GLY A 125 8.75 -2.73 3.09
CA GLY A 125 8.29 -4.07 2.76
C GLY A 125 7.10 -4.06 1.82
N ASN A 126 6.50 -5.22 1.59
CA ASN A 126 5.39 -5.39 0.65
C ASN A 126 4.05 -5.50 1.41
N PRO A 127 3.42 -4.37 1.80
CA PRO A 127 2.21 -4.40 2.61
C PRO A 127 0.97 -4.79 1.80
N PHE A 128 0.05 -5.48 2.49
CA PHE A 128 -1.30 -5.74 2.05
C PHE A 128 -2.29 -4.98 2.94
N PHE A 129 -2.94 -3.97 2.38
CA PHE A 129 -4.05 -3.28 3.04
C PHE A 129 -5.35 -3.94 2.59
N VAL A 130 -6.14 -4.46 3.52
CA VAL A 130 -7.33 -5.26 3.22
C VAL A 130 -8.59 -4.44 3.49
N PHE A 131 -9.50 -4.41 2.52
CA PHE A 131 -10.75 -3.66 2.59
C PHE A 131 -11.97 -4.52 2.21
N SER A 132 -13.06 -4.32 2.92
CA SER A 132 -14.38 -4.92 2.74
C SER A 132 -15.45 -3.82 2.67
N ALA A 133 -16.64 -4.13 2.17
CA ALA A 133 -17.73 -3.17 2.16
C ALA A 133 -18.19 -2.86 3.60
N GLY A 134 -18.39 -1.57 3.89
CA GLY A 134 -18.72 -1.07 5.22
C GLY A 134 -17.52 -0.72 6.10
N ASP A 135 -16.30 -0.73 5.54
CA ASP A 135 -15.10 -0.33 6.26
C ASP A 135 -15.03 1.18 6.51
N GLY A 136 -15.75 2.02 5.74
CA GLY A 136 -15.81 3.46 6.00
C GLY A 136 -14.82 4.29 5.17
N HIS A 137 -14.16 5.28 5.78
CA HIS A 137 -13.29 6.23 5.08
C HIS A 137 -11.84 6.20 5.58
N ASP A 138 -11.06 5.31 4.98
CA ASP A 138 -9.70 5.02 5.46
C ASP A 138 -8.61 5.83 4.76
N ARG A 139 -7.44 5.86 5.39
CA ARG A 139 -6.24 6.48 4.86
C ARG A 139 -5.06 5.53 4.91
N VAL A 140 -4.40 5.35 3.77
CA VAL A 140 -3.19 4.53 3.64
C VAL A 140 -1.98 5.43 3.50
N TYR A 141 -0.99 5.18 4.35
CA TYR A 141 0.31 5.84 4.36
C TYR A 141 1.39 4.80 4.08
N HIS A 142 1.85 4.77 2.83
CA HIS A 142 3.01 3.98 2.43
C HIS A 142 3.94 4.85 1.59
N SER A 143 5.22 4.84 1.92
CA SER A 143 6.23 5.63 1.22
C SER A 143 7.33 4.75 0.68
N ASP A 144 7.28 4.46 -0.62
CA ASP A 144 8.37 3.83 -1.36
C ASP A 144 8.95 4.79 -2.43
N PRO A 145 9.85 5.69 -2.04
CA PRO A 145 10.45 6.64 -2.97
C PRO A 145 11.38 5.94 -3.98
N TRP A 146 11.75 4.69 -3.78
CA TRP A 146 12.66 3.95 -4.65
C TRP A 146 11.99 2.88 -5.52
N GLY A 147 10.70 2.60 -5.32
CA GLY A 147 9.93 1.63 -6.11
C GLY A 147 10.52 0.22 -5.97
N GLN A 148 10.98 -0.12 -4.77
CA GLN A 148 11.61 -1.39 -4.43
C GLN A 148 10.59 -2.44 -3.98
N PHE A 149 9.46 -1.99 -3.44
CA PHE A 149 8.43 -2.83 -2.86
C PHE A 149 7.15 -2.77 -3.70
N ILE A 150 6.25 -3.71 -3.43
CA ILE A 150 4.92 -3.76 -4.03
C ILE A 150 3.92 -3.62 -2.90
N ALA A 151 3.21 -2.49 -2.86
CA ALA A 151 2.11 -2.27 -1.94
C ALA A 151 0.77 -2.56 -2.62
N VAL A 152 -0.09 -3.31 -1.93
CA VAL A 152 -1.35 -3.82 -2.49
C VAL A 152 -2.54 -3.35 -1.67
N LEU A 153 -3.56 -2.78 -2.33
CA LEU A 153 -4.92 -2.70 -1.76
C LEU A 153 -5.69 -3.96 -2.18
N HIS A 154 -6.08 -4.78 -1.22
CA HIS A 154 -6.79 -6.03 -1.44
C HIS A 154 -8.24 -5.91 -1.00
N PHE A 155 -9.13 -5.81 -1.99
CA PHE A 155 -10.56 -5.74 -1.83
C PHE A 155 -11.18 -7.14 -1.73
N GLN A 156 -11.95 -7.36 -0.66
CA GLN A 156 -12.62 -8.62 -0.36
C GLN A 156 -13.79 -8.92 -1.30
N ALA A 157 -14.39 -10.11 -1.14
CA ALA A 157 -15.37 -10.67 -2.09
C ALA A 157 -16.66 -9.86 -2.23
N ASP A 158 -16.94 -8.99 -1.26
CA ASP A 158 -18.08 -8.08 -1.17
C ASP A 158 -17.86 -6.73 -1.88
N VAL A 159 -16.66 -6.47 -2.41
CA VAL A 159 -16.35 -5.31 -3.24
C VAL A 159 -16.32 -5.72 -4.72
N ASP A 160 -17.16 -5.08 -5.54
CA ASP A 160 -17.23 -5.34 -6.98
C ASP A 160 -16.31 -4.39 -7.78
N PRO A 161 -15.27 -4.91 -8.47
CA PRO A 161 -14.36 -4.10 -9.27
C PRO A 161 -15.05 -3.32 -10.39
N ALA A 162 -16.23 -3.75 -10.87
CA ALA A 162 -16.96 -3.01 -11.90
C ALA A 162 -17.56 -1.70 -11.38
N THR A 163 -17.79 -1.60 -10.07
CA THR A 163 -18.36 -0.41 -9.40
C THR A 163 -17.31 0.42 -8.65
N THR A 164 -16.11 -0.13 -8.43
CA THR A 164 -14.99 0.61 -7.86
C THR A 164 -14.50 1.68 -8.83
N THR A 165 -14.30 2.89 -8.32
CA THR A 165 -13.80 4.04 -9.10
C THR A 165 -12.64 4.69 -8.38
N VAL A 166 -11.81 5.41 -9.14
CA VAL A 166 -10.70 6.19 -8.58
C VAL A 166 -10.81 7.63 -9.02
N GLU A 167 -10.34 8.55 -8.19
CA GLU A 167 -10.17 9.96 -8.54
C GLU A 167 -8.92 10.53 -7.88
N ARG A 168 -8.40 11.61 -8.47
CA ARG A 168 -7.32 12.39 -7.88
C ARG A 168 -7.91 13.51 -7.03
N SER A 169 -7.43 13.63 -5.79
CA SER A 169 -7.75 14.72 -4.89
C SER A 169 -6.46 15.39 -4.40
N GLY A 170 -6.08 16.51 -5.04
CA GLY A 170 -4.78 17.14 -4.77
C GLY A 170 -3.63 16.20 -5.15
N ASP A 171 -2.83 15.82 -4.16
CA ASP A 171 -1.72 14.87 -4.33
C ASP A 171 -2.11 13.44 -3.93
N ASP A 172 -3.35 13.21 -3.52
CA ASP A 172 -3.86 11.91 -3.08
C ASP A 172 -4.62 11.19 -4.21
N LEU A 173 -4.66 9.86 -4.13
CA LEU A 173 -5.57 9.00 -4.88
C LEU A 173 -6.70 8.57 -3.96
N VAL A 174 -7.95 8.84 -4.35
CA VAL A 174 -9.13 8.38 -3.62
C VAL A 174 -9.76 7.24 -4.40
N VAL A 175 -9.92 6.09 -3.75
CA VAL A 175 -10.60 4.92 -4.28
C VAL A 175 -11.97 4.83 -3.62
N HIS A 176 -13.04 4.87 -4.41
CA HIS A 176 -14.41 4.72 -3.94
C HIS A 176 -14.89 3.30 -4.21
N TYR A 177 -15.49 2.65 -3.21
CA TYR A 177 -15.98 1.28 -3.29
C TYR A 177 -17.17 1.05 -2.34
N GLY A 178 -17.78 -0.14 -2.35
CA GLY A 178 -18.83 -0.52 -1.37
C GLY A 178 -20.12 0.34 -1.36
N ASN A 179 -20.31 1.23 -2.35
CA ASN A 179 -21.33 2.28 -2.46
C ASN A 179 -21.16 3.51 -1.56
N ALA A 180 -20.45 3.41 -0.44
CA ALA A 180 -20.24 4.53 0.48
C ALA A 180 -18.82 4.61 1.06
N ASP A 181 -17.98 3.61 0.79
CA ASP A 181 -16.67 3.49 1.39
C ASP A 181 -15.61 4.14 0.50
N SER A 182 -14.52 4.58 1.12
CA SER A 182 -13.36 5.07 0.39
C SER A 182 -12.06 4.75 1.09
N VAL A 183 -11.00 4.55 0.32
CA VAL A 183 -9.63 4.59 0.83
C VAL A 183 -8.86 5.69 0.11
N THR A 184 -8.24 6.56 0.89
CA THR A 184 -7.34 7.61 0.40
C THR A 184 -5.91 7.13 0.51
N VAL A 185 -5.25 6.92 -0.62
CA VAL A 185 -3.80 6.69 -0.67
C VAL A 185 -3.11 8.04 -0.66
N VAL A 186 -2.46 8.34 0.47
CA VAL A 186 -1.86 9.64 0.73
C VAL A 186 -0.59 9.83 -0.08
N ASP A 187 -0.41 11.04 -0.64
CA ASP A 187 0.76 11.43 -1.43
C ASP A 187 1.04 10.50 -2.64
N TYR A 188 -0.02 9.89 -3.19
CA TYR A 188 0.06 9.02 -4.36
C TYR A 188 0.65 9.74 -5.58
N PHE A 189 0.34 11.02 -5.75
CA PHE A 189 0.83 11.89 -6.81
C PHE A 189 1.81 12.92 -6.23
N PRO A 190 3.09 12.56 -5.99
CA PRO A 190 4.05 13.39 -5.24
C PRO A 190 4.41 14.74 -5.90
N GLY A 191 4.03 14.94 -7.17
CA GLY A 191 4.26 16.19 -7.91
C GLY A 191 5.74 16.50 -8.17
N GLY A 192 6.01 17.74 -8.59
CA GLY A 192 7.37 18.20 -8.89
C GLY A 192 8.00 17.54 -10.13
N ASP A 193 9.30 17.27 -10.05
CA ASP A 193 10.08 16.67 -11.16
C ASP A 193 9.92 15.13 -11.25
N ASP A 194 9.23 14.51 -10.29
CA ASP A 194 8.94 13.08 -10.26
C ASP A 194 7.43 12.84 -10.43
N PRO A 195 6.95 12.66 -11.66
CA PRO A 195 5.52 12.49 -11.94
C PRO A 195 5.01 11.07 -11.64
N TRP A 196 5.87 10.16 -11.16
CA TRP A 196 5.46 8.76 -11.00
C TRP A 196 4.67 8.55 -9.71
N PRO A 197 3.56 7.77 -9.79
CA PRO A 197 2.82 7.40 -8.60
C PRO A 197 3.67 6.72 -7.52
N ARG A 198 3.32 6.93 -6.26
CA ARG A 198 3.98 6.33 -5.09
C ARG A 198 2.96 5.66 -4.17
N GLY A 199 3.47 4.79 -3.30
CA GLY A 199 2.73 4.28 -2.16
C GLY A 199 1.88 3.05 -2.44
N VAL A 200 1.18 2.95 -3.58
CA VAL A 200 0.43 1.74 -3.94
C VAL A 200 0.64 1.39 -5.41
N ASP A 201 0.95 0.12 -5.67
CA ASP A 201 1.26 -0.37 -7.01
C ASP A 201 0.09 -1.13 -7.63
N GLU A 202 -0.67 -1.87 -6.81
CA GLU A 202 -1.67 -2.79 -7.32
C GLU A 202 -2.96 -2.81 -6.47
N PHE A 203 -4.11 -2.92 -7.15
CA PHE A 203 -5.39 -3.24 -6.52
C PHE A 203 -5.77 -4.66 -6.86
N TRP A 204 -6.04 -5.49 -5.87
CA TRP A 204 -6.46 -6.88 -6.05
C TRP A 204 -7.88 -7.04 -5.56
N PHE A 205 -8.67 -7.78 -6.33
CA PHE A 205 -10.03 -8.10 -5.96
C PHE A 205 -10.15 -9.61 -5.77
N ALA A 206 -10.85 -10.04 -4.72
CA ALA A 206 -11.00 -11.45 -4.38
C ALA A 206 -11.60 -12.31 -5.51
N GLN A 207 -12.34 -11.69 -6.45
CA GLN A 207 -12.90 -12.38 -7.63
C GLN A 207 -11.86 -12.60 -8.76
N GLY A 208 -10.62 -12.15 -8.57
CA GLY A 208 -9.47 -12.40 -9.44
C GLY A 208 -9.08 -11.25 -10.37
N ALA A 209 -9.87 -10.16 -10.41
CA ALA A 209 -9.47 -8.92 -11.08
C ALA A 209 -8.26 -8.30 -10.36
N ALA A 210 -7.38 -7.67 -11.13
CA ALA A 210 -6.26 -6.91 -10.60
C ALA A 210 -6.02 -5.68 -11.48
N TRP A 211 -5.76 -4.53 -10.86
CA TRP A 211 -5.35 -3.31 -11.54
C TRP A 211 -3.91 -3.03 -11.16
N ASP A 212 -3.05 -2.88 -12.16
CA ASP A 212 -1.71 -2.33 -11.98
C ASP A 212 -1.77 -0.79 -12.06
N THR A 213 -0.64 -0.12 -11.80
CA THR A 213 -0.52 1.33 -11.89
C THR A 213 -1.05 1.90 -13.22
N ALA A 214 -0.81 1.22 -14.35
CA ALA A 214 -1.27 1.68 -15.66
C ALA A 214 -2.80 1.64 -15.77
N GLU A 215 -3.43 0.56 -15.32
CA GLU A 215 -4.89 0.43 -15.26
C GLU A 215 -5.50 1.45 -14.27
N ILE A 216 -4.92 1.63 -13.09
CA ILE A 216 -5.36 2.62 -12.09
C ILE A 216 -5.38 4.02 -12.71
N LEU A 217 -4.28 4.43 -13.35
CA LEU A 217 -4.18 5.75 -13.99
C LEU A 217 -5.16 5.91 -15.14
N SER A 218 -5.42 4.84 -15.91
CA SER A 218 -6.37 4.87 -17.02
C SER A 218 -7.84 5.05 -16.58
N ARG A 219 -8.14 4.73 -15.32
CA ARG A 219 -9.48 4.84 -14.71
C ARG A 219 -9.75 6.21 -14.11
N LEU A 220 -8.76 7.08 -14.02
CA LEU A 220 -8.95 8.43 -13.52
C LEU A 220 -9.91 9.22 -14.43
N PRO A 221 -10.77 10.08 -13.85
CA PRO A 221 -11.61 11.00 -14.61
C PRO A 221 -10.81 11.86 -15.60
N PRO A 222 -11.44 12.33 -16.69
CA PRO A 222 -10.78 13.19 -17.67
C PRO A 222 -10.14 14.42 -17.00
N GLY A 223 -8.86 14.65 -17.31
CA GLY A 223 -8.09 15.78 -16.78
C GLY A 223 -7.45 15.56 -15.40
N GLN A 224 -7.52 14.34 -14.85
CA GLN A 224 -6.89 13.99 -13.57
C GLN A 224 -5.65 13.06 -13.69
N GLY A 225 -5.37 12.53 -14.89
CA GLY A 225 -4.17 11.73 -15.16
C GLY A 225 -2.86 12.55 -15.22
N LEU A 226 -1.75 11.85 -15.47
CA LEU A 226 -0.42 12.44 -15.71
C LEU A 226 -0.35 13.28 -16.98
#